data_AF-A0A961CJI2-F1
#
_entry.id   AF-A0A961CJI2-F1
#
_cell.length_a   1.000
_cell.length_b   1.000
_cell.length_c   1.000
_cell.angle_alpha   90.00
_cell.angle_beta   90.00
_cell.angle_gamma   90.00
#
_symmetry.space_group_name_H-M   'P 1'
#
loop_
_entity.id
_entity.type
_entity.pdbx_description
1 polymer ?
#
loop_
_entity_poly.entity_id
_entity_poly.type
_entity_poly.pdbx_seq_one_letter_code
_entity_poly.pdbx_strand_id
1 'polypeptide(L)'
;AGNGGNGGMAGWLTGAGGDGGTGGDVNGVNGGTAGSGGNGAMGMLIFSNGGGGGDGGTFGVGVTVGSVTGGDGGRGGSGAWLFGGSGGAGGDGGAGLRMGDGGAGGNGGNGVGMSDGGAGGMGGAAGSMNATGGSGGRGGVGGVFGDGGDGGVGGASEFGSGGNGGDGGDSIFIGNAGNGGNAGEGVEPADGGNGGNSTPIMGNGGNGGNGTGVGGCGGTGGMGGMLFSEMGTGGSPSCGGGMMGGGMHAMAAS
;
A
#
# COMPACT_ATOMS: atom_id res chain seq x y z
N ALA A 1 -12.58 -1.88 -18.98
CA ALA A 1 -12.12 -3.22 -19.42
C ALA A 1 -12.66 -4.29 -18.47
N GLY A 2 -12.32 -5.57 -18.63
CA GLY A 2 -12.76 -6.64 -17.71
C GLY A 2 -11.90 -6.72 -16.46
N ASN A 3 -12.46 -7.11 -15.32
CA ASN A 3 -11.68 -7.28 -14.08
C ASN A 3 -10.95 -8.63 -14.06
N GLY A 4 -9.84 -8.67 -13.34
CA GLY A 4 -9.14 -9.90 -13.00
C GLY A 4 -9.99 -10.82 -12.13
N GLY A 5 -9.92 -12.12 -12.38
CA GLY A 5 -10.62 -13.11 -11.57
C GLY A 5 -9.99 -13.21 -10.17
N ASN A 6 -10.79 -13.47 -9.14
CA ASN A 6 -10.23 -13.77 -7.82
C ASN A 6 -9.48 -15.11 -7.83
N GLY A 7 -8.43 -15.20 -7.02
CA GLY A 7 -7.70 -16.43 -6.79
C GLY A 7 -8.59 -17.53 -6.20
N GLY A 8 -8.31 -18.77 -6.60
CA GLY A 8 -9.01 -19.93 -6.07
C GLY A 8 -8.61 -20.22 -4.62
N MET A 9 -9.57 -20.54 -3.75
CA MET A 9 -9.27 -21.02 -2.40
C MET A 9 -8.49 -22.33 -2.49
N ALA A 10 -7.53 -22.50 -1.58
CA ALA A 10 -6.74 -23.72 -1.53
C ALA A 10 -7.51 -24.93 -1.00
N GLY A 11 -6.92 -26.12 -1.14
CA GLY A 11 -7.45 -27.35 -0.59
C GLY A 11 -7.56 -27.31 0.94
N TRP A 12 -8.60 -27.94 1.51
CA TRP A 12 -9.05 -27.75 2.90
C TRP A 12 -7.98 -27.93 3.99
N LEU A 13 -6.99 -28.80 3.76
CA LEU A 13 -5.95 -29.12 4.74
C LEU A 13 -4.59 -28.45 4.44
N THR A 14 -4.25 -28.33 3.16
CA THR A 14 -2.97 -27.78 2.68
C THR A 14 -3.17 -27.11 1.33
N GLY A 15 -2.56 -25.94 1.14
CA GLY A 15 -2.42 -25.30 -0.16
C GLY A 15 -2.38 -23.78 -0.04
N ALA A 16 -1.53 -23.15 -0.85
CA ALA A 16 -1.51 -21.70 -0.98
C ALA A 16 -2.83 -21.21 -1.59
N GLY A 17 -3.26 -20.03 -1.15
CA GLY A 17 -4.32 -19.32 -1.86
C GLY A 17 -3.88 -19.02 -3.28
N GLY A 18 -4.77 -19.16 -4.26
CA GLY A 18 -4.49 -18.76 -5.63
C GLY A 18 -4.30 -17.25 -5.74
N ASP A 19 -3.48 -16.82 -6.68
CA ASP A 19 -3.29 -15.41 -6.98
C ASP A 19 -4.51 -14.84 -7.71
N GLY A 20 -4.76 -13.55 -7.51
CA GLY A 20 -5.72 -12.81 -8.33
C GLY A 20 -5.22 -12.67 -9.77
N GLY A 21 -6.14 -12.71 -10.72
CA GLY A 21 -5.85 -12.41 -12.12
C GLY A 21 -5.62 -10.93 -12.35
N THR A 22 -4.91 -10.59 -13.43
CA THR A 22 -4.70 -9.19 -13.83
C THR A 22 -5.97 -8.57 -14.38
N GLY A 23 -6.17 -7.28 -14.11
CA GLY A 23 -7.19 -6.47 -14.76
C GLY A 23 -6.94 -6.34 -16.26
N GLY A 24 -8.01 -6.25 -17.05
CA GLY A 24 -7.91 -6.09 -18.49
C GLY A 24 -7.51 -4.66 -18.89
N ASP A 25 -6.76 -4.54 -19.99
CA ASP A 25 -6.39 -3.24 -20.53
C ASP A 25 -7.55 -2.57 -21.29
N VAL A 26 -7.52 -1.23 -21.33
CA VAL A 26 -8.33 -0.47 -22.28
C VAL A 26 -7.70 -0.58 -23.68
N ASN A 27 -8.41 -1.20 -24.61
CA ASN A 27 -7.99 -1.33 -26.02
C ASN A 27 -8.84 -0.47 -26.99
N GLY A 28 -9.78 0.32 -26.47
CA GLY A 28 -10.67 1.19 -27.25
C GLY A 28 -10.09 2.59 -27.48
N VAL A 29 -10.32 3.16 -28.66
CA VAL A 29 -9.77 4.47 -29.07
C VAL A 29 -10.29 5.68 -28.27
N ASN A 30 -11.42 5.53 -27.58
CA ASN A 30 -12.07 6.62 -26.84
C ASN A 30 -11.64 6.72 -25.37
N GLY A 31 -10.68 5.90 -24.93
CA GLY A 31 -10.24 5.87 -23.53
C GLY A 31 -11.22 5.13 -22.62
N GLY A 32 -11.09 5.33 -21.31
CA GLY A 32 -11.92 4.70 -20.28
C GLY A 32 -11.13 4.20 -19.07
N THR A 33 -11.76 3.39 -18.22
CA THR A 33 -11.10 2.80 -17.05
C THR A 33 -10.66 1.37 -17.35
N ALA A 34 -9.41 1.07 -17.04
CA ALA A 34 -8.89 -0.29 -17.11
C ALA A 34 -9.50 -1.17 -16.01
N GLY A 35 -9.43 -2.48 -16.17
CA GLY A 35 -10.01 -3.42 -15.23
C GLY A 35 -9.20 -3.46 -13.94
N SER A 36 -9.85 -3.69 -12.81
CA SER A 36 -9.11 -3.93 -11.57
C SER A 36 -8.49 -5.32 -11.57
N GLY A 37 -7.40 -5.50 -10.84
CA GLY A 37 -6.88 -6.81 -10.49
C GLY A 37 -7.84 -7.61 -9.60
N GLY A 38 -7.72 -8.93 -9.65
CA GLY A 38 -8.44 -9.84 -8.78
C GLY A 38 -7.78 -9.95 -7.41
N ASN A 39 -8.54 -10.33 -6.38
CA ASN A 39 -7.96 -10.56 -5.07
C ASN A 39 -7.30 -11.93 -4.99
N GLY A 40 -6.17 -12.02 -4.28
CA GLY A 40 -5.60 -13.28 -3.86
C GLY A 40 -6.50 -14.01 -2.87
N ALA A 41 -6.49 -15.33 -2.92
CA ALA A 41 -7.25 -16.17 -2.00
C ALA A 41 -6.49 -16.37 -0.67
N MET A 42 -7.22 -16.68 0.38
CA MET A 42 -6.61 -17.07 1.65
C MET A 42 -5.89 -18.42 1.52
N GLY A 43 -4.73 -18.54 2.19
CA GLY A 43 -4.09 -19.81 2.47
C GLY A 43 -4.92 -20.61 3.49
N MET A 44 -4.88 -21.95 3.39
CA MET A 44 -5.66 -22.83 4.26
C MET A 44 -4.92 -23.18 5.56
N LEU A 45 -5.51 -24.08 6.37
CA LEU A 45 -5.23 -24.24 7.81
C LEU A 45 -3.75 -24.38 8.20
N ILE A 46 -2.90 -25.02 7.38
CA ILE A 46 -1.53 -25.42 7.76
C ILE A 46 -0.52 -25.07 6.63
N PHE A 47 0.50 -24.26 6.92
CA PHE A 47 1.69 -23.96 6.07
C PHE A 47 1.46 -23.26 4.73
N SER A 48 0.42 -22.45 4.62
CA SER A 48 0.00 -21.94 3.31
C SER A 48 -0.02 -20.42 3.24
N ASN A 49 0.73 -19.85 2.31
CA ASN A 49 0.66 -18.42 2.05
C ASN A 49 -0.70 -18.06 1.44
N GLY A 50 -1.14 -16.84 1.72
CA GLY A 50 -2.18 -16.21 0.93
C GLY A 50 -1.69 -15.95 -0.48
N GLY A 51 -2.60 -16.01 -1.45
CA GLY A 51 -2.28 -15.65 -2.83
C GLY A 51 -2.04 -14.15 -2.97
N GLY A 52 -1.23 -13.75 -3.93
CA GLY A 52 -1.04 -12.35 -4.29
C GLY A 52 -2.31 -11.74 -4.90
N GLY A 53 -2.50 -10.45 -4.72
CA GLY A 53 -3.42 -9.67 -5.54
C GLY A 53 -2.92 -9.62 -6.98
N GLY A 54 -3.85 -9.60 -7.94
CA GLY A 54 -3.51 -9.36 -9.34
C GLY A 54 -3.31 -7.88 -9.61
N ASP A 55 -2.51 -7.53 -10.61
CA ASP A 55 -2.30 -6.13 -10.97
C ASP A 55 -3.53 -5.53 -11.66
N GLY A 56 -3.71 -4.23 -11.51
CA GLY A 56 -4.66 -3.45 -12.27
C GLY A 56 -4.28 -3.35 -13.73
N GLY A 57 -5.28 -3.33 -14.61
CA GLY A 57 -5.08 -3.17 -16.04
C GLY A 57 -4.60 -1.76 -16.39
N THR A 58 -4.06 -1.62 -17.60
CA THR A 58 -3.50 -0.37 -18.11
C THR A 58 -4.16 0.01 -19.46
N PHE A 59 -3.39 0.55 -20.40
CA PHE A 59 -3.83 0.88 -21.74
C PHE A 59 -3.04 0.06 -22.77
N GLY A 60 -3.73 -0.42 -23.80
CA GLY A 60 -3.10 -1.15 -24.89
C GLY A 60 -2.42 -0.24 -25.91
N VAL A 61 -1.52 -0.83 -26.71
CA VAL A 61 -0.67 -0.16 -27.73
C VAL A 61 -1.47 0.66 -28.78
N GLY A 62 -2.78 0.41 -28.92
CA GLY A 62 -3.65 1.09 -29.87
C GLY A 62 -4.37 2.35 -29.34
N VAL A 63 -4.26 2.68 -28.06
CA VAL A 63 -4.97 3.84 -27.49
C VAL A 63 -4.14 5.10 -27.71
N THR A 64 -4.58 5.95 -28.64
CA THR A 64 -3.84 7.16 -29.04
C THR A 64 -4.60 8.45 -28.80
N VAL A 65 -5.91 8.42 -28.48
CA VAL A 65 -6.76 9.62 -28.44
C VAL A 65 -7.58 9.81 -27.16
N GLY A 66 -7.88 8.74 -26.42
CA GLY A 66 -8.63 8.84 -25.16
C GLY A 66 -7.75 8.92 -23.91
N SER A 67 -8.30 9.50 -22.83
CA SER A 67 -7.71 9.37 -21.50
C SER A 67 -8.03 8.00 -20.90
N VAL A 68 -7.05 7.36 -20.27
CA VAL A 68 -7.25 6.06 -19.60
C VAL A 68 -6.91 6.18 -18.14
N THR A 69 -7.85 5.85 -17.26
CA THR A 69 -7.53 5.66 -15.84
C THR A 69 -7.07 4.22 -15.65
N GLY A 70 -5.93 4.05 -14.98
CA GLY A 70 -5.41 2.74 -14.60
C GLY A 70 -6.36 2.00 -13.67
N GLY A 71 -6.36 0.68 -13.76
CA GLY A 71 -7.16 -0.16 -12.87
C GLY A 71 -6.50 -0.30 -11.51
N ASP A 72 -7.26 -0.48 -10.44
CA ASP A 72 -6.68 -0.75 -9.13
C ASP A 72 -6.08 -2.16 -9.06
N GLY A 73 -5.00 -2.32 -8.30
CA GLY A 73 -4.46 -3.61 -7.91
C GLY A 73 -5.39 -4.35 -6.95
N GLY A 74 -5.40 -5.67 -7.07
CA GLY A 74 -6.15 -6.57 -6.18
C GLY A 74 -5.48 -6.72 -4.82
N ARG A 75 -6.26 -7.10 -3.80
CA ARG A 75 -5.70 -7.34 -2.46
C ARG A 75 -5.01 -8.69 -2.38
N GLY A 76 -3.95 -8.77 -1.60
CA GLY A 76 -3.37 -10.03 -1.18
C GLY A 76 -4.32 -10.81 -0.27
N GLY A 77 -4.27 -12.14 -0.38
CA GLY A 77 -5.02 -13.04 0.49
C GLY A 77 -4.33 -13.21 1.84
N SER A 78 -5.09 -13.54 2.88
CA SER A 78 -4.52 -13.82 4.20
C SER A 78 -3.75 -15.14 4.23
N GLY A 79 -2.77 -15.22 5.12
CA GLY A 79 -2.01 -16.43 5.42
C GLY A 79 -2.78 -17.52 6.17
N ALA A 80 -2.16 -18.69 6.30
CA ALA A 80 -2.68 -19.86 7.01
C ALA A 80 -2.89 -19.64 8.51
N TRP A 81 -3.93 -20.24 9.08
CA TRP A 81 -4.34 -20.00 10.47
C TRP A 81 -3.39 -20.50 11.56
N LEU A 82 -2.72 -21.64 11.36
CA LEU A 82 -2.00 -22.31 12.46
C LEU A 82 -0.47 -22.22 12.36
N PHE A 83 0.12 -22.42 11.19
CA PHE A 83 1.59 -22.50 11.07
C PHE A 83 2.07 -21.86 9.76
N GLY A 84 2.81 -20.75 9.84
CA GLY A 84 3.83 -20.38 8.84
C GLY A 84 3.38 -19.94 7.46
N GLY A 85 2.14 -19.49 7.25
CA GLY A 85 1.71 -18.95 5.97
C GLY A 85 1.64 -17.43 6.01
N SER A 86 2.47 -16.71 5.25
CA SER A 86 2.42 -15.25 5.19
C SER A 86 1.19 -14.76 4.42
N GLY A 87 0.77 -13.52 4.69
CA GLY A 87 -0.15 -12.83 3.80
C GLY A 87 0.46 -12.65 2.40
N GLY A 88 -0.38 -12.77 1.38
CA GLY A 88 0.02 -12.48 0.00
C GLY A 88 0.23 -10.97 -0.20
N ALA A 89 1.10 -10.59 -1.13
CA ALA A 89 1.27 -9.19 -1.49
C ALA A 89 0.00 -8.63 -2.17
N GLY A 90 -0.25 -7.33 -2.05
CA GLY A 90 -1.19 -6.65 -2.92
C GLY A 90 -0.66 -6.56 -4.35
N GLY A 91 -1.56 -6.51 -5.33
CA GLY A 91 -1.20 -6.25 -6.72
C GLY A 91 -0.95 -4.76 -6.97
N ASP A 92 -0.18 -4.45 -8.00
CA ASP A 92 0.11 -3.06 -8.35
C ASP A 92 -1.08 -2.41 -9.07
N GLY A 93 -1.22 -1.10 -8.90
CA GLY A 93 -2.15 -0.30 -9.68
C GLY A 93 -1.66 -0.13 -11.13
N GLY A 94 -2.59 -0.14 -12.07
CA GLY A 94 -2.30 0.05 -13.48
C GLY A 94 -1.97 1.50 -13.82
N ALA A 95 -1.18 1.70 -14.88
CA ALA A 95 -0.86 3.03 -15.38
C ALA A 95 -2.04 3.71 -16.09
N GLY A 96 -2.17 5.02 -15.90
CA GLY A 96 -3.05 5.90 -16.65
C GLY A 96 -2.40 6.46 -17.93
N LEU A 97 -3.23 7.03 -18.80
CA LEU A 97 -2.82 7.66 -20.06
C LEU A 97 -3.46 9.05 -20.20
N ARG A 98 -2.66 10.04 -20.63
CA ARG A 98 -3.05 11.45 -20.81
C ARG A 98 -3.60 12.09 -19.52
N MET A 99 -4.88 12.42 -19.47
CA MET A 99 -5.53 13.01 -18.29
C MET A 99 -6.08 11.93 -17.35
N GLY A 100 -5.73 10.66 -17.58
CA GLY A 100 -6.20 9.57 -16.72
C GLY A 100 -5.20 9.26 -15.62
N ASP A 101 -5.74 9.10 -14.42
CA ASP A 101 -4.98 8.79 -13.20
C ASP A 101 -4.41 7.38 -13.23
N GLY A 102 -3.39 7.16 -12.42
CA GLY A 102 -2.94 5.81 -12.11
C GLY A 102 -3.91 5.11 -11.16
N GLY A 103 -4.02 3.79 -11.28
CA GLY A 103 -4.81 2.98 -10.35
C GLY A 103 -4.13 2.85 -8.99
N ALA A 104 -4.90 2.65 -7.93
CA ALA A 104 -4.32 2.43 -6.61
C ALA A 104 -3.67 1.03 -6.52
N GLY A 105 -2.61 0.90 -5.72
CA GLY A 105 -2.07 -0.39 -5.32
C GLY A 105 -3.00 -1.14 -4.37
N GLY A 106 -3.01 -2.45 -4.46
CA GLY A 106 -3.78 -3.33 -3.59
C GLY A 106 -3.15 -3.46 -2.21
N ASN A 107 -3.96 -3.67 -1.18
CA ASN A 107 -3.43 -3.93 0.16
C ASN A 107 -2.82 -5.34 0.23
N GLY A 108 -1.75 -5.48 1.00
CA GLY A 108 -1.22 -6.78 1.40
C GLY A 108 -2.21 -7.55 2.27
N GLY A 109 -2.12 -8.88 2.20
CA GLY A 109 -2.90 -9.78 3.03
C GLY A 109 -2.34 -9.86 4.45
N ASN A 110 -3.19 -10.18 5.42
CA ASN A 110 -2.73 -10.34 6.80
C ASN A 110 -2.09 -11.71 7.02
N GLY A 111 -1.06 -11.75 7.86
CA GLY A 111 -0.59 -12.99 8.48
C GLY A 111 -1.60 -13.51 9.50
N VAL A 112 -1.54 -14.82 9.78
CA VAL A 112 -2.29 -15.46 10.88
C VAL A 112 -1.37 -16.43 11.62
N GLY A 113 -1.43 -16.42 12.96
CA GLY A 113 -0.60 -17.30 13.78
C GLY A 113 0.87 -16.87 13.79
N MET A 114 1.78 -17.68 13.25
CA MET A 114 3.22 -17.38 13.20
C MET A 114 3.63 -17.03 11.76
N SER A 115 3.32 -15.83 11.30
CA SER A 115 3.54 -15.44 9.91
C SER A 115 3.54 -13.93 9.73
N ASP A 116 4.20 -13.46 8.69
CA ASP A 116 4.23 -12.04 8.35
C ASP A 116 2.99 -11.59 7.56
N GLY A 117 2.72 -10.29 7.61
CA GLY A 117 1.80 -9.64 6.68
C GLY A 117 2.43 -9.50 5.29
N GLY A 118 1.60 -9.48 4.25
CA GLY A 118 2.04 -9.22 2.89
C GLY A 118 2.30 -7.73 2.65
N ALA A 119 3.21 -7.40 1.74
CA ALA A 119 3.43 -6.01 1.33
C ALA A 119 2.21 -5.44 0.59
N GLY A 120 2.00 -4.12 0.68
CA GLY A 120 1.08 -3.41 -0.19
C GLY A 120 1.65 -3.26 -1.61
N GLY A 121 0.78 -3.27 -2.61
CA GLY A 121 1.13 -3.02 -4.01
C GLY A 121 1.44 -1.55 -4.28
N MET A 122 2.22 -1.27 -5.31
CA MET A 122 2.53 0.09 -5.74
C MET A 122 1.33 0.73 -6.41
N GLY A 123 1.22 2.06 -6.30
CA GLY A 123 0.29 2.83 -7.11
C GLY A 123 0.75 2.94 -8.56
N GLY A 124 -0.19 2.94 -9.49
CA GLY A 124 0.08 3.09 -10.91
C GLY A 124 0.51 4.51 -11.26
N ALA A 125 1.37 4.65 -12.27
CA ALA A 125 1.75 5.96 -12.78
C ALA A 125 0.56 6.67 -13.44
N ALA A 126 0.49 7.99 -13.29
CA ALA A 126 -0.48 8.84 -13.96
C ALA A 126 -0.14 9.05 -15.43
N GLY A 127 -1.11 9.52 -16.20
CA GLY A 127 -0.88 10.08 -17.52
C GLY A 127 -0.22 11.47 -17.50
N SER A 128 0.21 11.94 -18.68
CA SER A 128 1.03 13.14 -18.88
C SER A 128 0.27 14.48 -18.91
N MET A 129 -0.97 14.60 -18.42
CA MET A 129 -1.74 15.86 -18.52
C MET A 129 -2.49 16.18 -17.22
N ASN A 130 -1.74 16.56 -16.18
CA ASN A 130 -2.27 16.92 -14.86
C ASN A 130 -3.11 15.81 -14.19
N ALA A 131 -2.75 14.56 -14.46
CA ALA A 131 -3.35 13.40 -13.81
C ALA A 131 -2.59 13.08 -12.51
N THR A 132 -3.24 12.39 -11.59
CA THR A 132 -2.67 12.01 -10.30
C THR A 132 -2.16 10.58 -10.33
N GLY A 133 -1.00 10.34 -9.74
CA GLY A 133 -0.49 8.99 -9.54
C GLY A 133 -1.37 8.20 -8.57
N GLY A 134 -1.51 6.90 -8.78
CA GLY A 134 -2.29 6.07 -7.87
C GLY A 134 -1.65 5.99 -6.48
N SER A 135 -2.44 5.87 -5.42
CA SER A 135 -1.87 5.65 -4.08
C SER A 135 -1.25 4.25 -3.95
N GLY A 136 -0.18 4.11 -3.17
CA GLY A 136 0.32 2.81 -2.74
C GLY A 136 -0.67 2.10 -1.81
N GLY A 137 -0.69 0.76 -1.88
CA GLY A 137 -1.50 -0.08 -1.01
C GLY A 137 -0.92 -0.20 0.39
N ARG A 138 -1.75 -0.49 1.39
CA ARG A 138 -1.26 -0.73 2.75
C ARG A 138 -0.60 -2.10 2.88
N GLY A 139 0.42 -2.18 3.71
CA GLY A 139 0.96 -3.44 4.18
C GLY A 139 -0.06 -4.21 5.04
N GLY A 140 0.03 -5.53 5.01
CA GLY A 140 -0.78 -6.43 5.82
C GLY A 140 -0.29 -6.51 7.25
N VAL A 141 -1.20 -6.78 8.18
CA VAL A 141 -0.85 -6.99 9.60
C VAL A 141 -0.18 -8.35 9.77
N GLY A 142 0.90 -8.40 10.56
CA GLY A 142 1.56 -9.65 10.95
C GLY A 142 0.67 -10.56 11.81
N GLY A 143 1.08 -11.80 11.98
CA GLY A 143 0.44 -12.74 12.90
C GLY A 143 0.76 -12.45 14.37
N VAL A 144 0.42 -13.40 15.24
CA VAL A 144 0.84 -13.40 16.66
C VAL A 144 2.36 -13.32 16.77
N PHE A 145 3.07 -14.08 15.95
CA PHE A 145 4.53 -13.97 15.76
C PHE A 145 4.78 -13.69 14.29
N GLY A 146 5.12 -12.46 13.95
CA GLY A 146 5.37 -12.09 12.57
C GLY A 146 5.39 -10.60 12.38
N ASP A 147 6.11 -10.22 11.35
CA ASP A 147 6.32 -8.83 11.00
C ASP A 147 5.11 -8.30 10.22
N GLY A 148 4.82 -7.00 10.37
CA GLY A 148 3.90 -6.31 9.49
C GLY A 148 4.52 -6.15 8.09
N GLY A 149 3.69 -6.16 7.06
CA GLY A 149 4.13 -5.93 5.69
C GLY A 149 4.42 -4.45 5.43
N ASP A 150 5.37 -4.14 4.54
CA ASP A 150 5.62 -2.77 4.12
C ASP A 150 4.45 -2.21 3.30
N GLY A 151 4.21 -0.90 3.41
CA GLY A 151 3.30 -0.16 2.54
C GLY A 151 3.89 0.04 1.15
N GLY A 152 3.01 0.08 0.15
CA GLY A 152 3.39 0.29 -1.26
C GLY A 152 3.77 1.73 -1.55
N VAL A 153 4.61 1.93 -2.55
CA VAL A 153 5.00 3.27 -3.03
C VAL A 153 3.86 3.86 -3.86
N GLY A 154 3.62 5.17 -3.75
CA GLY A 154 2.67 5.88 -4.62
C GLY A 154 3.16 5.99 -6.07
N GLY A 155 2.23 6.06 -7.01
CA GLY A 155 2.52 6.18 -8.44
C GLY A 155 3.03 7.56 -8.81
N ALA A 156 3.91 7.64 -9.81
CA ALA A 156 4.43 8.93 -10.28
C ALA A 156 3.44 9.69 -11.17
N SER A 157 3.60 11.00 -11.28
CA SER A 157 2.96 11.86 -12.28
C SER A 157 3.97 12.88 -12.83
N GLU A 158 3.91 13.13 -14.14
CA GLU A 158 4.83 14.09 -14.79
C GLU A 158 4.43 15.55 -14.54
N PHE A 159 3.12 15.83 -14.51
CA PHE A 159 2.59 17.20 -14.44
C PHE A 159 1.48 17.39 -13.40
N GLY A 160 1.05 16.33 -12.71
CA GLY A 160 0.11 16.41 -11.59
C GLY A 160 0.77 15.98 -10.28
N SER A 161 -0.05 15.67 -9.28
CA SER A 161 0.40 15.09 -8.02
C SER A 161 0.88 13.66 -8.20
N GLY A 162 1.96 13.31 -7.50
CA GLY A 162 2.27 11.91 -7.26
C GLY A 162 1.17 11.27 -6.39
N GLY A 163 1.13 9.95 -6.36
CA GLY A 163 0.27 9.23 -5.44
C GLY A 163 0.87 9.21 -4.04
N ASN A 164 0.03 9.14 -3.01
CA ASN A 164 0.52 8.95 -1.65
C ASN A 164 1.12 7.54 -1.46
N GLY A 165 2.10 7.42 -0.57
CA GLY A 165 2.58 6.12 -0.12
C GLY A 165 1.57 5.41 0.77
N GLY A 166 1.61 4.08 0.77
CA GLY A 166 0.77 3.24 1.62
C GLY A 166 1.32 3.12 3.04
N ASP A 167 0.44 2.99 4.02
CA ASP A 167 0.87 2.73 5.40
C ASP A 167 1.49 1.32 5.54
N GLY A 168 2.50 1.19 6.40
CA GLY A 168 3.03 -0.11 6.81
C GLY A 168 2.05 -0.87 7.72
N GLY A 169 2.17 -2.19 7.74
CA GLY A 169 1.37 -3.08 8.56
C GLY A 169 1.86 -3.15 10.00
N ASP A 170 0.92 -3.35 10.93
CA ASP A 170 1.25 -3.57 12.35
C ASP A 170 1.73 -5.01 12.59
N SER A 171 2.44 -5.25 13.70
CA SER A 171 2.61 -6.59 14.29
C SER A 171 1.64 -6.80 15.46
N ILE A 172 1.41 -8.04 15.95
CA ILE A 172 0.38 -8.30 17.00
C ILE A 172 0.95 -8.66 18.41
N PHE A 173 2.03 -9.43 18.52
CA PHE A 173 2.68 -9.66 19.82
C PHE A 173 4.20 -9.64 19.78
N ILE A 174 4.79 -10.37 18.83
CA ILE A 174 6.23 -10.37 18.59
C ILE A 174 6.48 -10.23 17.09
N GLY A 175 7.18 -9.19 16.70
CA GLY A 175 7.49 -8.91 15.30
C GLY A 175 7.65 -7.42 15.08
N ASN A 176 8.46 -7.04 14.10
CA ASN A 176 8.61 -5.66 13.68
C ASN A 176 7.36 -5.23 12.91
N ALA A 177 7.03 -3.95 12.97
CA ALA A 177 6.04 -3.41 12.07
C ALA A 177 6.64 -3.05 10.71
N GLY A 178 5.80 -3.01 9.69
CA GLY A 178 6.20 -2.65 8.33
C GLY A 178 6.43 -1.16 8.19
N ASN A 179 7.30 -0.78 7.27
CA ASN A 179 7.55 0.61 6.93
C ASN A 179 6.41 1.18 6.07
N GLY A 180 6.17 2.47 6.17
CA GLY A 180 5.33 3.19 5.21
C GLY A 180 6.02 3.33 3.86
N GLY A 181 5.24 3.32 2.80
CA GLY A 181 5.71 3.54 1.44
C GLY A 181 6.00 5.02 1.17
N ASN A 182 6.92 5.29 0.25
CA ASN A 182 7.15 6.65 -0.22
C ASN A 182 6.01 7.14 -1.10
N ALA A 183 5.78 8.45 -1.11
CA ALA A 183 4.97 9.09 -2.13
C ALA A 183 5.61 8.91 -3.52
N GLY A 184 4.77 8.90 -4.55
CA GLY A 184 5.20 8.95 -5.93
C GLY A 184 5.72 10.33 -6.31
N GLU A 185 6.58 10.40 -7.32
CA GLU A 185 7.09 11.69 -7.80
C GLU A 185 5.98 12.49 -8.50
N GLY A 186 6.00 13.82 -8.34
CA GLY A 186 5.03 14.72 -8.95
C GLY A 186 5.40 16.19 -8.74
N VAL A 187 4.71 17.08 -9.45
CA VAL A 187 4.91 18.53 -9.32
C VAL A 187 4.10 19.11 -8.15
N GLU A 188 2.98 18.46 -7.81
CA GLU A 188 2.14 18.79 -6.67
C GLU A 188 2.46 17.91 -5.44
N PRO A 189 2.08 18.34 -4.23
CA PRO A 189 2.27 17.57 -2.99
C PRO A 189 1.77 16.13 -3.05
N ALA A 190 2.56 15.21 -2.51
CA ALA A 190 2.12 13.87 -2.16
C ALA A 190 2.78 13.40 -0.87
N ASP A 191 2.02 12.69 -0.04
CA ASP A 191 2.45 12.29 1.30
C ASP A 191 3.01 10.87 1.31
N GLY A 192 4.07 10.64 2.08
CA GLY A 192 4.55 9.31 2.41
C GLY A 192 3.60 8.63 3.40
N GLY A 193 3.56 7.29 3.35
CA GLY A 193 2.76 6.48 4.26
C GLY A 193 3.37 6.42 5.65
N ASN A 194 2.53 6.16 6.66
CA ASN A 194 3.03 5.99 8.03
C ASN A 194 3.65 4.60 8.20
N GLY A 195 4.65 4.48 9.06
CA GLY A 195 5.12 3.18 9.53
C GLY A 195 4.09 2.53 10.46
N GLY A 196 4.04 1.21 10.45
CA GLY A 196 3.18 0.43 11.34
C GLY A 196 3.69 0.44 12.78
N ASN A 197 2.82 0.07 13.70
CA ASN A 197 3.14 -0.07 15.12
C ASN A 197 3.49 -1.52 15.47
N SER A 198 4.61 -1.69 16.15
CA SER A 198 4.87 -2.93 16.87
C SER A 198 4.13 -2.92 18.20
N THR A 199 3.43 -4.00 18.45
CA THR A 199 2.61 -4.25 19.66
C THR A 199 3.46 -4.94 20.75
N PRO A 200 2.93 -5.14 21.98
CA PRO A 200 3.61 -4.58 23.14
C PRO A 200 4.77 -5.41 23.68
N ILE A 201 5.05 -6.65 23.24
CA ILE A 201 6.10 -7.45 23.88
C ILE A 201 7.46 -7.09 23.31
N MET A 202 7.72 -7.37 22.02
CA MET A 202 9.01 -7.09 21.37
C MET A 202 8.83 -6.84 19.87
N GLY A 203 9.51 -5.82 19.34
CA GLY A 203 9.57 -5.53 17.91
C GLY A 203 9.72 -4.03 17.65
N ASN A 204 10.42 -3.68 16.58
CA ASN A 204 10.62 -2.28 16.21
C ASN A 204 9.39 -1.73 15.49
N GLY A 205 9.09 -0.45 15.73
CA GLY A 205 8.12 0.28 14.92
C GLY A 205 8.64 0.50 13.50
N GLY A 206 7.72 0.58 12.54
CA GLY A 206 8.08 0.82 11.14
C GLY A 206 8.47 2.27 10.88
N ASN A 207 9.36 2.52 9.94
CA ASN A 207 9.68 3.89 9.52
C ASN A 207 8.56 4.48 8.67
N GLY A 208 8.34 5.79 8.74
CA GLY A 208 7.46 6.49 7.81
C GLY A 208 8.13 6.69 6.45
N GLY A 209 7.32 6.69 5.39
CA GLY A 209 7.77 6.94 4.02
C GLY A 209 7.97 8.43 3.73
N ASN A 210 8.78 8.73 2.72
CA ASN A 210 9.05 10.10 2.30
C ASN A 210 7.89 10.69 1.50
N GLY A 211 7.58 11.97 1.71
CA GLY A 211 6.71 12.77 0.86
C GLY A 211 7.47 13.42 -0.30
N THR A 212 6.74 13.89 -1.30
CA THR A 212 7.27 14.51 -2.52
C THR A 212 6.47 15.78 -2.88
N GLY A 213 7.03 16.62 -3.77
CA GLY A 213 6.41 17.88 -4.16
C GLY A 213 6.50 18.99 -3.09
N VAL A 214 6.25 20.24 -3.49
CA VAL A 214 6.30 21.39 -2.55
C VAL A 214 5.08 21.38 -1.65
N GLY A 215 5.22 20.81 -0.46
CA GLY A 215 4.16 20.71 0.55
C GLY A 215 3.70 19.29 0.85
N GLY A 216 4.26 18.27 0.19
CA GLY A 216 4.03 16.87 0.55
C GLY A 216 4.85 16.48 1.78
N CYS A 217 4.28 15.62 2.61
CA CYS A 217 4.76 15.31 3.94
C CYS A 217 5.27 13.89 4.06
N GLY A 218 6.38 13.71 4.76
CA GLY A 218 6.79 12.39 5.21
C GLY A 218 5.81 11.82 6.23
N GLY A 219 5.57 10.51 6.15
CA GLY A 219 4.73 9.80 7.11
C GLY A 219 5.40 9.70 8.49
N THR A 220 4.60 9.46 9.51
CA THR A 220 5.13 9.24 10.87
C THR A 220 5.74 7.85 11.00
N GLY A 221 6.83 7.71 11.76
CA GLY A 221 7.28 6.40 12.20
C GLY A 221 6.32 5.81 13.25
N GLY A 222 6.26 4.49 13.31
CA GLY A 222 5.41 3.78 14.25
C GLY A 222 6.09 3.50 15.60
N MET A 223 5.27 3.08 16.57
CA MET A 223 5.74 2.75 17.92
C MET A 223 6.43 1.38 17.94
N GLY A 224 7.49 1.25 18.74
CA GLY A 224 8.08 -0.04 19.08
C GLY A 224 7.34 -0.75 20.23
N GLY A 225 7.66 -2.02 20.46
CA GLY A 225 7.19 -2.80 21.62
C GLY A 225 7.70 -2.24 22.97
N MET A 226 7.17 -2.77 24.08
CA MET A 226 7.52 -2.30 25.42
C MET A 226 8.91 -2.78 25.89
N LEU A 227 9.42 -3.88 25.34
CA LEU A 227 10.68 -4.49 25.76
C LEU A 227 11.69 -4.45 24.60
N PHE A 228 12.82 -3.77 24.81
CA PHE A 228 13.97 -3.70 23.87
C PHE A 228 13.58 -3.38 22.42
N SER A 229 12.85 -2.28 22.21
CA SER A 229 12.34 -1.93 20.89
C SER A 229 12.67 -0.49 20.53
N GLU A 230 12.87 -0.25 19.23
CA GLU A 230 13.08 1.07 18.66
C GLU A 230 11.76 1.61 18.07
N MET A 231 11.53 2.92 18.22
CA MET A 231 10.48 3.59 17.47
C MET A 231 10.97 3.83 16.04
N GLY A 232 10.05 3.72 15.08
CA GLY A 232 10.36 4.04 13.70
C GLY A 232 10.65 5.53 13.53
N THR A 233 11.52 5.86 12.59
CA THR A 233 11.80 7.25 12.22
C THR A 233 10.71 7.76 11.27
N GLY A 234 10.31 9.03 11.40
CA GLY A 234 9.45 9.67 10.41
C GLY A 234 10.14 9.85 9.06
N GLY A 235 9.35 9.89 8.00
CA GLY A 235 9.82 10.18 6.65
C GLY A 235 10.14 11.65 6.44
N SER A 236 10.75 11.96 5.30
CA SER A 236 11.13 13.31 4.87
C SER A 236 10.29 13.79 3.67
N PRO A 237 9.99 15.09 3.55
CA PRO A 237 10.26 16.14 4.53
C PRO A 237 9.29 16.04 5.73
N SER A 238 9.75 16.35 6.94
CA SER A 238 8.84 16.45 8.09
C SER A 238 8.01 17.73 7.95
N CYS A 239 6.71 17.60 7.71
CA CYS A 239 5.81 18.75 7.63
C CYS A 239 5.48 19.40 8.99
N GLY A 240 6.10 18.91 10.07
CA GLY A 240 5.82 19.37 11.41
C GLY A 240 4.41 18.99 11.82
N GLY A 241 4.32 18.09 12.80
CA GLY A 241 3.37 18.33 13.88
C GLY A 241 3.76 19.67 14.49
N GLY A 242 3.26 20.76 13.90
CA GLY A 242 3.32 22.06 14.49
C GLY A 242 2.80 21.87 15.90
N MET A 243 3.66 22.15 16.87
CA MET A 243 3.25 22.63 18.17
C MET A 243 2.35 23.86 17.91
N MET A 244 1.09 23.63 17.56
CA MET A 244 0.08 24.68 17.55
C MET A 244 -0.17 25.04 19.00
N GLY A 245 0.31 26.22 19.39
CA GLY A 245 -0.40 27.04 20.37
C GLY A 245 -0.27 26.64 21.83
N GLY A 246 0.96 26.61 22.37
CA GLY A 246 1.16 27.01 23.76
C GLY A 246 0.85 28.51 23.88
N GLY A 247 -0.38 28.84 24.27
CA GLY A 247 -0.92 30.19 24.27
C GLY A 247 -0.10 31.19 25.08
N MET A 248 0.33 32.27 24.44
CA MET A 248 0.56 33.54 25.12
C MET A 248 -0.81 34.23 25.30
N HIS A 249 -1.54 33.80 26.33
CA HIS A 249 -2.65 34.59 26.86
C HIS A 249 -2.26 35.17 28.21
N ALA A 250 -2.26 36.50 28.24
CA ALA A 250 -2.34 37.41 29.39
C ALA A 250 -1.13 37.47 30.36
N MET A 251 -0.45 38.61 30.36
CA MET A 251 -0.69 39.65 31.38
C MET A 251 -0.21 41.02 30.86
N ALA A 252 -1.14 41.77 30.26
CA ALA A 252 -1.15 43.22 30.41
C ALA A 252 -2.13 43.50 31.55
N ALA A 253 -1.59 43.87 32.72
CA ALA A 253 -2.36 44.42 33.82
C ALA A 253 -1.81 45.82 34.10
N SER A 254 -2.72 46.79 33.91
CA SER A 254 -2.78 48.15 34.48
C SER A 254 -1.51 49.00 34.52
#